data_AF-A0A7W1NXG2-F1
#
_entry.id   AF-A0A7W1NXG2-F1
#
_cell.length_a   1.000
_cell.length_b   1.000
_cell.length_c   1.000
_cell.angle_alpha   90.00
_cell.angle_beta   90.00
_cell.angle_gamma   90.00
#
_symmetry.space_group_name_H-M   'P 1'
#
loop_
_entity.id
_entity.type
_entity.pdbx_description
1 polymer ?
#
loop_
_entity_poly.entity_id
_entity_poly.type
_entity_poly.pdbx_seq_one_letter_code
_entity_poly.pdbx_strand_id
1 'polypeptide(L)'
;MHDWKTFLDDLNKAVMASDDMSQIYIPEYARKMSWLGYPAATETQIAAVEAGLAIQLPPSYREFLLASNGWRKISPFIDELYRVEDIDWLRSHSPDSIRAWTEGYGEDFESESEEADLPRTLAVSGWGDSAIILLNPNVQDADGEWEAWFFANWSSPAAQKFTSFWELMQDQLEIQRDSNVRDFRQANPDAPDTTLAKRLPELIRQLELMKQANPNPFFSGINSDSYAAVVDEVVARIRSMPTDDSVELRKSLRELANELLEKSKGQQDYAMDLLKSMVKPELMAAGMGDIMKFQAYVMIASHIRTFLHES
;
A
#
# COMPACT_ATOMS: atom_id res chain seq x y z
N MET A 1 -13.80 -14.38 -20.10
CA MET A 1 -14.72 -13.46 -19.43
C MET A 1 -14.71 -13.79 -17.96
N HIS A 2 -14.26 -12.84 -17.16
CA HIS A 2 -14.03 -13.00 -15.73
C HIS A 2 -15.33 -12.74 -14.96
N ASP A 3 -15.55 -13.47 -13.87
CA ASP A 3 -16.76 -13.31 -13.05
C ASP A 3 -16.59 -12.16 -12.04
N TRP A 4 -16.45 -10.94 -12.54
CA TRP A 4 -16.29 -9.75 -11.71
C TRP A 4 -17.47 -9.51 -10.78
N LYS A 5 -18.69 -9.87 -11.18
CA LYS A 5 -19.86 -9.64 -10.34
C LYS A 5 -19.78 -10.45 -9.04
N THR A 6 -19.50 -11.75 -9.13
CA THR A 6 -19.34 -12.60 -7.94
C THR A 6 -18.11 -12.18 -7.14
N PHE A 7 -16.99 -11.92 -7.82
CA PHE A 7 -15.75 -11.48 -7.18
C PHE A 7 -15.93 -10.20 -6.36
N LEU A 8 -16.58 -9.17 -6.91
CA LEU A 8 -16.78 -7.89 -6.23
C LEU A 8 -17.75 -7.99 -5.04
N ASP A 9 -18.76 -8.86 -5.13
CA ASP A 9 -19.64 -9.16 -3.99
C ASP A 9 -18.87 -9.84 -2.85
N ASP A 10 -17.99 -10.79 -3.19
CA ASP A 10 -17.12 -11.48 -2.25
C ASP A 10 -16.09 -10.55 -1.59
N LEU A 11 -15.47 -9.67 -2.38
CA LEU A 11 -14.56 -8.64 -1.90
C LEU A 11 -15.28 -7.66 -0.97
N ASN A 12 -16.46 -7.18 -1.37
CA ASN A 12 -17.27 -6.30 -0.53
C ASN A 12 -17.59 -6.95 0.83
N LYS A 13 -18.00 -8.23 0.84
CA LYS A 13 -18.26 -8.96 2.09
C LYS A 13 -17.00 -9.10 2.95
N ALA A 14 -15.86 -9.44 2.34
CA ALA A 14 -14.61 -9.63 3.06
C ALA A 14 -14.13 -8.34 3.75
N VAL A 15 -14.19 -7.20 3.06
CA VAL A 15 -13.82 -5.89 3.62
C VAL A 15 -14.84 -5.41 4.65
N MET A 16 -16.14 -5.60 4.41
CA MET A 16 -17.17 -5.15 5.36
C MET A 16 -17.20 -6.01 6.63
N ALA A 17 -16.69 -7.25 6.58
CA ALA A 17 -16.58 -8.16 7.72
C ALA A 17 -15.26 -8.04 8.49
N SER A 18 -14.25 -7.33 7.96
CA SER A 18 -12.97 -7.18 8.65
C SER A 18 -13.09 -6.24 9.85
N ASP A 19 -12.60 -6.72 11.00
CA ASP A 19 -12.59 -6.01 12.29
C ASP A 19 -11.30 -5.17 12.49
N ASP A 20 -10.57 -4.92 11.39
CA ASP A 20 -9.31 -4.17 11.39
C ASP A 20 -9.52 -2.67 11.06
N MET A 21 -8.40 -1.94 11.00
CA MET A 21 -8.40 -0.49 10.75
C MET A 21 -8.78 -0.12 9.30
N SER A 22 -8.99 -1.07 8.38
CA SER A 22 -9.38 -0.78 6.99
C SER A 22 -10.72 -0.04 6.90
N GLN A 23 -11.62 -0.27 7.86
CA GLN A 23 -12.94 0.38 7.95
C GLN A 23 -12.88 1.91 8.16
N ILE A 24 -11.76 2.43 8.65
CA ILE A 24 -11.58 3.86 8.98
C ILE A 24 -11.55 4.72 7.73
N TYR A 25 -10.97 4.20 6.68
CA TYR A 25 -10.80 4.88 5.41
C TYR A 25 -12.00 4.67 4.47
N ILE A 26 -13.01 3.89 4.89
CA ILE A 26 -14.26 3.74 4.16
C ILE A 26 -15.17 4.94 4.47
N PRO A 27 -15.60 5.72 3.45
CA PRO A 27 -16.51 6.84 3.67
C PRO A 27 -17.82 6.41 4.33
N GLU A 28 -18.38 7.26 5.19
CA GLU A 28 -19.59 6.95 5.96
C GLU A 28 -20.78 6.53 5.08
N TYR A 29 -20.94 7.15 3.90
CA TYR A 29 -22.00 6.77 2.97
C TYR A 29 -21.83 5.35 2.42
N ALA A 30 -20.60 4.92 2.14
CA ALA A 30 -20.30 3.59 1.62
C ALA A 30 -20.54 2.53 2.71
N ARG A 31 -20.18 2.83 3.96
CA ARG A 31 -20.53 1.97 5.12
C ARG A 31 -22.05 1.84 5.28
N LYS A 32 -22.80 2.95 5.18
CA LYS A 32 -24.27 2.94 5.26
C LYS A 32 -24.92 2.16 4.11
N MET A 33 -24.38 2.25 2.90
CA MET A 33 -24.85 1.49 1.75
C MET A 33 -24.37 0.03 1.75
N SER A 34 -23.42 -0.32 2.63
CA SER A 34 -22.75 -1.63 2.67
C SER A 34 -22.20 -2.05 1.30
N TRP A 35 -21.72 -1.07 0.53
CA TRP A 35 -21.21 -1.25 -0.81
C TRP A 35 -20.02 -0.33 -1.08
N LEU A 36 -18.90 -0.91 -1.49
CA LEU A 36 -17.63 -0.21 -1.72
C LEU A 36 -17.39 0.18 -3.18
N GLY A 37 -18.06 -0.48 -4.11
CA GLY A 37 -17.93 -0.21 -5.54
C GLY A 37 -18.49 1.14 -5.97
N TYR A 38 -17.94 1.65 -7.07
CA TYR A 38 -18.52 2.76 -7.81
C TYR A 38 -19.53 2.24 -8.85
N PRO A 39 -20.44 3.10 -9.36
CA PRO A 39 -21.26 2.75 -10.51
C PRO A 39 -20.40 2.26 -11.68
N ALA A 40 -20.89 1.31 -12.45
CA ALA A 40 -20.22 0.80 -13.65
C ALA A 40 -19.83 1.92 -14.61
N ALA A 41 -18.66 1.79 -15.24
CA ALA A 41 -18.26 2.66 -16.34
C ALA A 41 -19.09 2.32 -17.59
N THR A 42 -19.35 3.32 -18.41
CA THR A 42 -19.92 3.12 -19.74
C THR A 42 -18.82 2.83 -20.75
N GLU A 43 -19.16 2.08 -21.81
CA GLU A 43 -18.26 1.86 -22.95
C GLU A 43 -17.71 3.18 -23.51
N THR A 44 -18.52 4.24 -23.52
CA THR A 44 -18.11 5.57 -23.98
C THR A 44 -17.05 6.20 -23.08
N GLN A 45 -17.17 6.07 -21.75
CA GLN A 45 -16.15 6.58 -20.81
C GLN A 45 -14.83 5.85 -21.00
N ILE A 46 -14.87 4.52 -21.11
CA ILE A 46 -13.67 3.71 -21.33
C ILE A 46 -13.02 4.05 -22.67
N ALA A 47 -13.80 4.08 -23.76
CA ALA A 47 -13.29 4.39 -25.10
C ALA A 47 -12.68 5.80 -25.20
N ALA A 48 -13.24 6.77 -24.46
CA ALA A 48 -12.69 8.12 -24.42
C ALA A 48 -11.29 8.16 -23.78
N VAL A 49 -11.09 7.41 -22.70
CA VAL A 49 -9.80 7.32 -21.99
C VAL A 49 -8.78 6.53 -22.79
N GLU A 50 -9.18 5.40 -23.38
CA GLU A 50 -8.35 4.62 -24.30
C GLU A 50 -7.86 5.46 -25.49
N ALA A 51 -8.75 6.26 -26.09
CA ALA A 51 -8.39 7.17 -27.16
C ALA A 51 -7.45 8.29 -26.69
N GLY A 52 -7.70 8.85 -25.49
CA GLY A 52 -6.87 9.90 -24.92
C GLY A 52 -5.45 9.44 -24.57
N LEU A 53 -5.30 8.22 -24.06
CA LEU A 53 -4.03 7.61 -23.70
C LEU A 53 -3.37 6.85 -24.86
N ALA A 54 -4.08 6.70 -26.00
CA ALA A 54 -3.67 5.90 -27.15
C ALA A 54 -3.34 4.43 -26.80
N ILE A 55 -4.19 3.82 -25.97
CA ILE A 55 -4.06 2.43 -25.52
C ILE A 55 -5.35 1.64 -25.77
N GLN A 56 -5.27 0.33 -25.61
CA GLN A 56 -6.42 -0.54 -25.38
C GLN A 56 -6.22 -1.18 -24.01
N LEU A 57 -7.15 -0.98 -23.07
CA LEU A 57 -7.01 -1.52 -21.73
C LEU A 57 -7.04 -3.06 -21.77
N PRO A 58 -6.31 -3.75 -20.88
CA PRO A 58 -6.30 -5.20 -20.87
C PRO A 58 -7.71 -5.73 -20.56
N PRO A 59 -8.13 -6.85 -21.16
CA PRO A 59 -9.51 -7.31 -21.12
C PRO A 59 -10.08 -7.43 -19.70
N SER A 60 -9.32 -7.99 -18.76
CA SER A 60 -9.75 -8.16 -17.38
C SER A 60 -10.01 -6.83 -16.67
N TYR A 61 -9.14 -5.83 -16.85
CA TYR A 61 -9.32 -4.50 -16.28
C TYR A 61 -10.49 -3.74 -16.93
N ARG A 62 -10.68 -3.89 -18.24
CA ARG A 62 -11.84 -3.34 -18.95
C ARG A 62 -13.15 -3.95 -18.41
N GLU A 63 -13.21 -5.26 -18.28
CA GLU A 63 -14.37 -5.97 -17.73
C GLU A 63 -14.65 -5.55 -16.27
N PHE A 64 -13.60 -5.31 -15.47
CA PHE A 64 -13.73 -4.75 -14.13
C PHE A 64 -14.39 -3.36 -14.15
N LEU A 65 -13.93 -2.43 -15.00
CA LEU A 65 -14.49 -1.08 -15.09
C LEU A 65 -15.97 -1.09 -15.50
N LEU A 66 -16.36 -2.01 -16.39
CA LEU A 66 -17.75 -2.22 -16.78
C LEU A 66 -18.61 -2.82 -15.65
N ALA A 67 -18.00 -3.48 -14.67
CA ALA A 67 -18.69 -3.94 -13.46
C ALA A 67 -18.72 -2.86 -12.36
N SER A 68 -17.63 -2.10 -12.19
CA SER A 68 -17.49 -1.01 -11.24
C SER A 68 -16.40 -0.03 -11.69
N ASN A 69 -16.73 1.26 -11.85
CA ASN A 69 -15.78 2.28 -12.29
C ASN A 69 -14.83 2.70 -11.15
N GLY A 70 -13.89 1.83 -10.80
CA GLY A 70 -13.06 1.97 -9.61
C GLY A 70 -13.66 1.26 -8.40
N TRP A 71 -12.91 1.20 -7.31
CA TRP A 71 -13.30 0.46 -6.11
C TRP A 71 -12.64 1.05 -4.87
N ARG A 72 -13.36 1.11 -3.74
CA ARG A 72 -12.80 1.55 -2.47
C ARG A 72 -12.34 0.35 -1.66
N LYS A 73 -11.14 0.42 -1.11
CA LYS A 73 -10.55 -0.57 -0.18
C LYS A 73 -10.61 -1.99 -0.72
N ILE A 74 -9.50 -2.44 -1.29
CA ILE A 74 -9.37 -3.81 -1.80
C ILE A 74 -8.70 -4.69 -0.75
N SER A 75 -7.60 -4.18 -0.18
CA SER A 75 -6.77 -4.87 0.78
C SER A 75 -6.28 -3.85 1.82
N PRO A 76 -5.59 -4.30 2.90
CA PRO A 76 -5.02 -3.39 3.89
C PRO A 76 -4.06 -2.34 3.31
N PHE A 77 -3.49 -2.61 2.12
CA PHE A 77 -2.45 -1.77 1.52
C PHE A 77 -2.95 -0.88 0.38
N ILE A 78 -4.10 -1.21 -0.24
CA ILE A 78 -4.65 -0.46 -1.38
C ILE A 78 -6.00 0.15 -1.04
N ASP A 79 -5.99 1.48 -1.01
CA ASP A 79 -7.09 2.29 -0.51
C ASP A 79 -8.19 2.50 -1.54
N GLU A 80 -7.81 2.65 -2.80
CA GLU A 80 -8.72 3.01 -3.89
C GLU A 80 -8.14 2.57 -5.23
N LEU A 81 -8.94 1.87 -6.03
CA LEU A 81 -8.79 1.83 -7.47
C LEU A 81 -9.44 3.04 -8.08
N TYR A 82 -8.70 3.70 -8.96
CA TYR A 82 -9.17 4.86 -9.68
C TYR A 82 -10.35 4.52 -10.57
N ARG A 83 -11.19 5.53 -10.75
CA ARG A 83 -12.15 5.54 -11.84
C ARG A 83 -11.40 5.64 -13.16
N VAL A 84 -12.00 5.16 -14.24
CA VAL A 84 -11.39 5.19 -15.57
C VAL A 84 -10.97 6.61 -15.99
N GLU A 85 -11.69 7.65 -15.55
CA GLU A 85 -11.35 9.03 -15.89
C GLU A 85 -10.11 9.56 -15.16
N ASP A 86 -9.71 8.89 -14.08
CA ASP A 86 -8.62 9.31 -13.21
C ASP A 86 -7.34 8.47 -13.44
N ILE A 87 -7.37 7.44 -14.29
CA ILE A 87 -6.17 6.67 -14.64
C ILE A 87 -5.27 7.48 -15.57
N ASP A 88 -3.97 7.36 -15.35
CA ASP A 88 -2.95 7.93 -16.24
C ASP A 88 -1.65 7.16 -16.02
N TRP A 89 -0.65 7.43 -16.85
CA TRP A 89 0.70 6.92 -16.67
C TRP A 89 1.25 7.31 -15.31
N LEU A 90 1.99 6.40 -14.66
CA LEU A 90 2.58 6.65 -13.35
C LEU A 90 3.43 7.94 -13.33
N ARG A 91 4.14 8.22 -14.43
CA ARG A 91 4.95 9.44 -14.59
C ARG A 91 4.16 10.74 -14.56
N SER A 92 2.88 10.70 -14.96
CA SER A 92 1.98 11.85 -14.91
C SER A 92 1.43 12.03 -13.48
N HIS A 93 1.06 10.94 -12.83
CA HIS A 93 0.50 10.94 -11.47
C HIS A 93 1.53 11.25 -10.38
N SER A 94 2.77 10.81 -10.54
CA SER A 94 3.78 10.89 -9.47
C SER A 94 5.19 11.11 -10.05
N PRO A 95 5.45 12.25 -10.71
CA PRO A 95 6.76 12.56 -11.29
C PRO A 95 7.87 12.57 -10.22
N ASP A 96 7.56 13.00 -9.01
CA ASP A 96 8.50 13.02 -7.87
C ASP A 96 8.82 11.62 -7.35
N SER A 97 7.83 10.72 -7.30
CA SER A 97 8.04 9.33 -6.85
C SER A 97 8.87 8.54 -7.87
N ILE A 98 8.60 8.74 -9.16
CA ILE A 98 9.45 8.17 -10.22
C ILE A 98 10.87 8.67 -10.07
N ARG A 99 11.04 9.98 -9.92
CA ARG A 99 12.35 10.59 -9.76
C ARG A 99 13.08 10.05 -8.54
N ALA A 100 12.42 9.95 -7.39
CA ALA A 100 12.99 9.39 -6.17
C ALA A 100 13.43 7.92 -6.38
N TRP A 101 12.66 7.15 -7.15
CA TRP A 101 12.99 5.76 -7.47
C TRP A 101 14.11 5.62 -8.51
N THR A 102 14.15 6.49 -9.52
CA THR A 102 15.16 6.45 -10.60
C THR A 102 16.47 7.14 -10.25
N GLU A 103 16.45 8.16 -9.37
CA GLU A 103 17.64 8.93 -8.98
C GLU A 103 18.19 8.51 -7.60
N GLY A 104 17.35 7.97 -6.70
CA GLY A 104 17.72 7.68 -5.32
C GLY A 104 18.66 6.48 -5.11
N TYR A 105 18.85 5.63 -6.12
CA TYR A 105 19.65 4.41 -6.00
C TYR A 105 21.01 4.44 -6.70
N GLY A 106 21.45 5.59 -7.22
CA GLY A 106 22.79 5.77 -7.80
C GLY A 106 23.00 5.10 -9.17
N GLU A 107 24.12 5.43 -9.82
CA GLU A 107 24.50 4.97 -11.17
C GLU A 107 24.68 3.45 -11.31
N ASP A 108 24.58 2.68 -10.22
CA ASP A 108 24.66 1.22 -10.17
C ASP A 108 23.30 0.51 -10.34
N PHE A 109 22.19 1.25 -10.52
CA PHE A 109 20.98 0.68 -11.13
C PHE A 109 21.26 0.49 -12.63
N GLU A 110 22.05 -0.54 -12.92
CA GLU A 110 22.26 -1.03 -14.28
C GLU A 110 20.90 -1.22 -14.95
N SER A 111 20.85 -0.92 -16.25
CA SER A 111 19.66 -0.90 -17.11
C SER A 111 18.94 -2.25 -17.26
N GLU A 112 19.22 -3.21 -16.39
CA GLU A 112 18.64 -4.56 -16.29
C GLU A 112 17.76 -4.72 -15.03
N SER A 113 17.44 -3.64 -14.30
CA SER A 113 16.53 -3.75 -13.15
C SER A 113 15.12 -4.18 -13.60
N GLU A 114 14.52 -5.09 -12.84
CA GLU A 114 13.19 -5.65 -13.09
C GLU A 114 12.07 -4.59 -13.13
N GLU A 115 12.34 -3.38 -12.64
CA GLU A 115 11.44 -2.21 -12.61
C GLU A 115 11.80 -1.12 -13.63
N ALA A 116 12.64 -1.40 -14.65
CA ALA A 116 12.96 -0.43 -15.70
C ALA A 116 11.74 0.10 -16.47
N ASP A 117 10.63 -0.64 -16.44
CA ASP A 117 9.36 -0.28 -17.05
C ASP A 117 8.44 0.58 -16.15
N LEU A 118 8.80 0.81 -14.88
CA LEU A 118 7.98 1.54 -13.92
C LEU A 118 7.41 2.87 -14.47
N PRO A 119 8.18 3.74 -15.18
CA PRO A 119 7.64 4.98 -15.75
C PRO A 119 6.67 4.83 -16.93
N ARG A 120 6.63 3.64 -17.52
CA ARG A 120 5.75 3.26 -18.63
C ARG A 120 4.52 2.50 -18.16
N THR A 121 4.40 2.20 -16.86
CA THR A 121 3.19 1.58 -16.31
C THR A 121 2.04 2.58 -16.19
N LEU A 122 0.82 2.06 -16.34
CA LEU A 122 -0.42 2.76 -16.10
C LEU A 122 -0.80 2.62 -14.62
N ALA A 123 -1.00 3.74 -13.92
CA ALA A 123 -1.44 3.72 -12.53
C ALA A 123 -2.97 3.58 -12.49
N VAL A 124 -3.44 2.49 -11.87
CA VAL A 124 -4.87 2.18 -11.75
C VAL A 124 -5.39 2.26 -10.32
N SER A 125 -4.52 2.57 -9.37
CA SER A 125 -4.85 2.85 -7.99
C SER A 125 -4.12 4.09 -7.49
N GLY A 126 -4.65 4.66 -6.41
CA GLY A 126 -3.86 5.59 -5.59
C GLY A 126 -2.78 4.89 -4.81
N TRP A 127 -1.81 5.67 -4.33
CA TRP A 127 -0.92 5.22 -3.27
C TRP A 127 -1.74 4.99 -1.99
N GLY A 128 -1.72 3.76 -1.49
CA GLY A 128 -2.27 3.40 -0.18
C GLY A 128 -1.20 3.42 0.91
N ASP A 129 -0.98 2.28 1.59
CA ASP A 129 0.09 2.09 2.60
C ASP A 129 1.46 1.92 1.92
N SER A 130 1.88 2.95 1.20
CA SER A 130 3.08 2.97 0.35
C SER A 130 3.14 1.86 -0.72
N ALA A 131 1.95 1.39 -1.13
CA ALA A 131 1.75 0.47 -2.24
C ALA A 131 0.82 1.07 -3.31
N ILE A 132 0.96 0.61 -4.55
CA ILE A 132 0.19 1.03 -5.72
C ILE A 132 0.04 -0.15 -6.70
N ILE A 133 -1.11 -0.21 -7.38
CA ILE A 133 -1.36 -1.18 -8.46
C ILE A 133 -1.07 -0.51 -9.80
N LEU A 134 -0.23 -1.18 -10.59
CA LEU A 134 0.24 -0.70 -11.88
C LEU A 134 -0.03 -1.75 -12.96
N LEU A 135 -0.29 -1.32 -14.20
CA LEU A 135 -0.40 -2.20 -15.36
C LEU A 135 0.73 -1.90 -16.35
N ASN A 136 1.48 -2.92 -16.75
CA ASN A 136 2.62 -2.79 -17.65
C ASN A 136 2.22 -3.12 -19.11
N PRO A 137 2.07 -2.12 -20.00
CA PRO A 137 1.73 -2.37 -21.40
C PRO A 137 2.85 -3.02 -22.22
N ASN A 138 4.09 -3.07 -21.72
CA ASN A 138 5.22 -3.64 -22.46
C ASN A 138 5.26 -5.17 -22.39
N VAL A 139 4.59 -5.75 -21.39
CA VAL A 139 4.49 -7.20 -21.20
C VAL A 139 3.03 -7.57 -21.34
N GLN A 140 2.69 -8.16 -22.48
CA GLN A 140 1.34 -8.60 -22.80
C GLN A 140 1.33 -10.09 -23.15
N ASP A 141 0.29 -10.79 -22.73
CA ASP A 141 0.08 -12.17 -23.14
C ASP A 141 -0.64 -12.27 -24.51
N ALA A 142 -0.96 -13.50 -24.93
CA ALA A 142 -1.61 -13.76 -26.21
C ALA A 142 -3.07 -13.27 -26.28
N ASP A 143 -3.72 -13.07 -25.14
CA ASP A 143 -5.10 -12.62 -25.01
C ASP A 143 -5.19 -11.09 -24.87
N GLY A 144 -4.04 -10.40 -24.81
CA GLY A 144 -3.94 -8.96 -24.65
C GLY A 144 -4.03 -8.51 -23.19
N GLU A 145 -3.93 -9.43 -22.23
CA GLU A 145 -3.75 -9.07 -20.82
C GLU A 145 -2.38 -8.44 -20.63
N TRP A 146 -2.33 -7.43 -19.78
CA TRP A 146 -1.09 -6.77 -19.40
C TRP A 146 -0.63 -7.35 -18.07
N GLU A 147 0.69 -7.44 -17.91
CA GLU A 147 1.28 -7.77 -16.62
C GLU A 147 0.85 -6.72 -15.58
N ALA A 148 0.32 -7.19 -14.46
CA ALA A 148 -0.18 -6.35 -13.38
C ALA A 148 0.79 -6.42 -12.20
N TRP A 149 1.11 -5.27 -11.61
CA TRP A 149 2.07 -5.17 -10.53
C TRP A 149 1.38 -4.69 -9.27
N PHE A 150 1.59 -5.41 -8.17
CA PHE A 150 1.49 -4.83 -6.84
C PHE A 150 2.86 -4.26 -6.50
N PHE A 151 3.00 -2.95 -6.58
CA PHE A 151 4.25 -2.26 -6.28
C PHE A 151 4.21 -1.69 -4.87
N ALA A 152 5.16 -2.09 -4.03
CA ALA A 152 5.32 -1.59 -2.66
C ALA A 152 6.76 -1.16 -2.43
N ASN A 153 6.97 0.09 -2.01
CA ASN A 153 8.32 0.64 -1.81
C ASN A 153 9.09 -0.01 -0.63
N TRP A 154 8.39 -0.81 0.16
CA TRP A 154 8.91 -1.52 1.32
C TRP A 154 9.17 -3.01 1.05
N SER A 155 8.77 -3.51 -0.11
CA SER A 155 8.94 -4.91 -0.49
C SER A 155 10.24 -5.11 -1.29
N SER A 156 10.84 -6.31 -1.18
CA SER A 156 11.92 -6.75 -2.06
C SER A 156 11.60 -8.18 -2.58
N PRO A 157 11.31 -8.35 -3.88
CA PRO A 157 11.25 -7.33 -4.93
C PRO A 157 10.16 -6.28 -4.69
N ALA A 158 10.36 -5.06 -5.17
CA ALA A 158 9.42 -3.95 -4.96
C ALA A 158 8.13 -4.14 -5.75
N ALA A 159 8.19 -4.82 -6.90
CA ALA A 159 7.03 -5.21 -7.69
C ALA A 159 6.79 -6.72 -7.59
N GLN A 160 5.64 -7.11 -7.03
CA GLN A 160 5.09 -8.44 -7.24
C GLN A 160 4.29 -8.43 -8.56
N LYS A 161 4.66 -9.31 -9.50
CA LYS A 161 4.15 -9.33 -10.87
C LYS A 161 3.15 -10.47 -11.05
N PHE A 162 2.08 -10.19 -11.79
CA PHE A 162 0.99 -11.11 -12.12
C PHE A 162 0.73 -11.05 -13.62
N THR A 163 0.23 -12.13 -14.22
CA THR A 163 0.04 -12.16 -15.67
C THR A 163 -1.15 -11.33 -16.14
N SER A 164 -2.05 -10.95 -15.23
CA SER A 164 -3.25 -10.16 -15.53
C SER A 164 -3.72 -9.37 -14.30
N PHE A 165 -4.54 -8.34 -14.54
CA PHE A 165 -5.20 -7.61 -13.45
C PHE A 165 -6.20 -8.49 -12.68
N TRP A 166 -6.85 -9.44 -13.36
CA TRP A 166 -7.71 -10.42 -12.68
C TRP A 166 -6.96 -11.26 -11.65
N GLU A 167 -5.80 -11.81 -12.00
CA GLU A 167 -4.99 -12.62 -11.10
C GLU A 167 -4.52 -11.79 -9.88
N LEU A 168 -4.06 -10.56 -10.11
CA LEU A 168 -3.71 -9.64 -9.03
C LEU A 168 -4.90 -9.40 -8.09
N MET A 169 -6.10 -9.14 -8.62
CA MET A 169 -7.28 -8.91 -7.78
C MET A 169 -7.67 -10.15 -6.97
N GLN A 170 -7.50 -11.35 -7.52
CA GLN A 170 -7.70 -12.60 -6.77
C GLN A 170 -6.75 -12.70 -5.58
N ASP A 171 -5.47 -12.41 -5.78
CA ASP A 171 -4.46 -12.36 -4.70
C ASP A 171 -4.82 -11.33 -3.63
N GLN A 172 -5.28 -10.13 -4.02
CA GLN A 172 -5.70 -9.10 -3.05
C GLN A 172 -6.94 -9.53 -2.25
N LEU A 173 -7.87 -10.26 -2.85
CA LEU A 173 -9.03 -10.82 -2.14
C LEU A 173 -8.60 -11.91 -1.15
N GLU A 174 -7.63 -12.74 -1.51
CA GLU A 174 -7.05 -13.72 -0.58
C GLU A 174 -6.42 -13.01 0.63
N ILE A 175 -5.57 -12.01 0.39
CA ILE A 175 -4.98 -11.17 1.44
C ILE A 175 -6.05 -10.56 2.35
N GLN A 176 -7.16 -10.07 1.78
CA GLN A 176 -8.25 -9.46 2.54
C GLN A 176 -9.04 -10.48 3.37
N ARG A 177 -9.36 -11.65 2.79
CA ARG A 177 -10.07 -12.75 3.47
C ARG A 177 -9.24 -13.34 4.60
N ASP A 178 -7.93 -13.30 4.43
CA ASP A 178 -6.97 -13.59 5.47
C ASP A 178 -6.86 -12.43 6.47
N SER A 179 -8.00 -11.92 6.96
CA SER A 179 -8.06 -11.06 8.16
C SER A 179 -7.50 -11.78 9.42
N ASN A 180 -7.16 -13.06 9.26
CA ASN A 180 -6.22 -13.84 10.06
C ASN A 180 -4.77 -13.79 9.53
N VAL A 181 -4.20 -12.64 9.12
CA VAL A 181 -2.75 -12.37 9.30
C VAL A 181 -2.45 -12.18 10.80
N ARG A 182 -2.96 -13.11 11.61
CA ARG A 182 -2.26 -13.70 12.73
C ARG A 182 -1.53 -14.99 12.33
N ASP A 183 -1.83 -15.64 11.20
CA ASP A 183 -1.16 -16.87 10.76
C ASP A 183 -1.45 -17.16 9.27
N PHE A 184 -0.66 -16.62 8.32
CA PHE A 184 -0.66 -17.14 6.93
C PHE A 184 0.75 -17.39 6.39
N ARG A 185 1.34 -18.48 6.87
CA ARG A 185 1.75 -19.68 6.11
C ARG A 185 2.82 -20.38 6.93
N GLN A 186 2.42 -21.42 7.67
CA GLN A 186 3.27 -22.37 8.42
C GLN A 186 4.73 -21.94 8.58
N ALA A 187 4.97 -20.96 9.45
CA ALA A 187 6.18 -21.03 10.26
C ALA A 187 5.98 -22.30 11.08
N ASN A 188 6.70 -23.36 10.71
CA ASN A 188 6.89 -24.49 11.60
C ASN A 188 7.29 -23.89 12.96
N PRO A 189 6.47 -24.02 14.03
CA PRO A 189 6.78 -23.42 15.33
C PRO A 189 8.08 -24.02 15.92
N ASP A 190 8.56 -25.12 15.33
CA ASP A 190 9.82 -25.78 15.64
C ASP A 190 10.92 -25.56 14.57
N ALA A 191 10.72 -24.68 13.58
CA ALA A 191 11.83 -24.27 12.72
C ALA A 191 12.82 -23.48 13.58
N PRO A 192 14.11 -23.88 13.63
CA PRO A 192 15.07 -23.21 14.48
C PRO A 192 15.19 -21.73 14.08
N ASP A 193 14.64 -20.88 14.94
CA ASP A 193 14.60 -19.43 14.90
C ASP A 193 16.01 -18.84 15.09
N THR A 194 16.88 -19.12 14.12
CA THR A 194 18.29 -18.71 14.06
C THR A 194 18.52 -17.58 13.06
N THR A 195 17.43 -17.02 12.51
CA THR A 195 17.40 -16.01 11.45
C THR A 195 16.80 -14.68 11.89
N LEU A 196 15.86 -14.64 12.84
CA LEU A 196 15.18 -13.39 13.23
C LEU A 196 16.16 -12.33 13.77
N ALA A 197 17.00 -12.71 14.73
CA ALA A 197 18.05 -11.82 15.26
C ALA A 197 19.07 -11.41 14.17
N LYS A 198 19.35 -12.28 13.20
CA LYS A 198 20.30 -11.98 12.10
C LYS A 198 19.72 -11.03 11.07
N ARG A 199 18.39 -10.99 10.91
CA ARG A 199 17.69 -10.08 10.00
C ARG A 199 17.29 -8.77 10.68
N LEU A 200 17.37 -8.67 12.00
CA LEU A 200 17.07 -7.45 12.74
C LEU A 200 17.85 -6.20 12.25
N PRO A 201 19.15 -6.31 11.86
CA PRO A 201 19.87 -5.19 11.25
C PRO A 201 19.23 -4.69 9.96
N GLU A 202 18.64 -5.59 9.16
CA GLU A 202 17.96 -5.22 7.90
C GLU A 202 16.64 -4.49 8.17
N LEU A 203 15.84 -4.93 9.15
CA LEU A 203 14.67 -4.17 9.59
C LEU A 203 15.05 -2.76 10.04
N ILE A 204 16.09 -2.64 10.87
CA ILE A 204 16.58 -1.33 11.33
C ILE A 204 17.01 -0.47 10.15
N ARG A 205 17.73 -1.04 9.19
CA ARG A 205 18.17 -0.35 7.97
C ARG A 205 16.97 0.18 7.18
N GLN A 206 15.93 -0.63 6.99
CA GLN A 206 14.72 -0.20 6.28
C GLN A 206 14.01 0.95 7.00
N LEU A 207 13.85 0.87 8.33
CA LEU A 207 13.26 1.97 9.11
C LEU A 207 14.10 3.25 9.02
N GLU A 208 15.43 3.14 9.06
CA GLU A 208 16.33 4.29 8.88
C GLU A 208 16.31 4.87 7.46
N LEU A 209 16.00 4.07 6.43
CA LEU A 209 15.77 4.55 5.08
C LEU A 209 14.42 5.28 4.96
N MET A 210 13.36 4.78 5.61
CA MET A 210 12.06 5.47 5.68
C MET A 210 12.17 6.84 6.36
N LYS A 211 13.12 7.01 7.30
CA LYS A 211 13.43 8.31 7.90
C LYS A 211 13.90 9.34 6.87
N GLN A 212 14.61 8.89 5.83
CA GLN A 212 15.25 9.75 4.82
C GLN A 212 14.35 9.95 3.59
N ALA A 213 13.58 8.93 3.22
CA ALA A 213 12.56 9.02 2.18
C ALA A 213 11.32 9.68 2.77
N ASN A 214 11.09 10.97 2.47
CA ASN A 214 9.87 11.67 2.89
C ASN A 214 8.64 10.86 2.41
N PRO A 215 7.90 10.18 3.30
CA PRO A 215 7.13 9.00 2.91
C PRO A 215 5.81 9.36 2.20
N ASN A 216 5.52 10.64 2.03
CA ASN A 216 4.32 11.07 1.32
C ASN A 216 4.59 12.33 0.45
N PRO A 217 4.44 12.24 -0.88
CA PRO A 217 4.56 13.38 -1.79
C PRO A 217 3.63 14.55 -1.43
N PHE A 218 2.47 14.28 -0.80
CA PHE A 218 1.54 15.31 -0.32
C PHE A 218 2.15 16.25 0.73
N PHE A 219 3.18 15.81 1.43
CA PHE A 219 3.84 16.58 2.48
C PHE A 219 5.29 16.92 2.13
N SER A 220 5.63 16.93 0.83
CA SER A 220 6.89 17.46 0.33
C SER A 220 7.07 18.93 0.77
N GLY A 221 8.22 19.23 1.40
CA GLY A 221 8.53 20.57 1.93
C GLY A 221 8.05 20.85 3.35
N ILE A 222 7.41 19.89 4.03
CA ILE A 222 6.99 19.99 5.43
C ILE A 222 8.05 19.40 6.35
N ASN A 223 8.25 20.02 7.52
CA ASN A 223 9.21 19.56 8.51
C ASN A 223 8.88 18.12 8.99
N SER A 224 9.69 17.16 8.57
CA SER A 224 9.58 15.72 8.87
C SER A 224 10.19 15.33 10.22
N ASP A 225 10.66 16.30 11.03
CA ASP A 225 11.27 16.06 12.34
C ASP A 225 10.41 15.17 13.26
N SER A 226 9.08 15.32 13.20
CA SER A 226 8.16 14.52 14.01
C SER A 226 8.07 13.05 13.57
N TYR A 227 8.16 12.79 12.26
CA TYR A 227 8.23 11.43 11.72
C TYR A 227 9.58 10.79 12.08
N ALA A 228 10.66 11.54 11.84
CA ALA A 228 12.03 11.11 12.12
C ALA A 228 12.25 10.79 13.61
N ALA A 229 11.67 11.57 14.51
CA ALA A 229 11.73 11.33 15.95
C ALA A 229 11.05 10.01 16.35
N VAL A 230 9.91 9.67 15.73
CA VAL A 230 9.23 8.39 15.99
C VAL A 230 10.07 7.21 15.48
N VAL A 231 10.66 7.34 14.29
CA VAL A 231 11.60 6.32 13.78
C VAL A 231 12.76 6.11 14.74
N ASP A 232 13.38 7.19 15.22
CA ASP A 232 14.51 7.12 16.16
C ASP A 232 14.13 6.43 17.49
N GLU A 233 12.96 6.76 18.04
CA GLU A 233 12.42 6.11 19.25
C GLU A 233 12.23 4.61 19.03
N VAL A 234 11.61 4.22 17.91
CA VAL A 234 11.33 2.82 17.61
C VAL A 234 12.62 2.03 17.34
N VAL A 235 13.54 2.57 16.55
CA VAL A 235 14.83 1.94 16.27
C VAL A 235 15.64 1.75 17.56
N ALA A 236 15.66 2.75 18.45
CA ALA A 236 16.33 2.63 19.74
C ALA A 236 15.72 1.50 20.59
N ARG A 237 14.38 1.38 20.58
CA ARG A 237 13.68 0.31 21.30
C ARG A 237 13.96 -1.06 20.71
N ILE A 238 13.94 -1.22 19.39
CA ILE A 238 14.29 -2.47 18.71
C ILE A 238 15.73 -2.90 19.03
N ARG A 239 16.69 -1.96 19.00
CA ARG A 239 18.10 -2.21 19.37
C ARG A 239 18.28 -2.68 20.81
N SER A 240 17.35 -2.35 21.70
CA SER A 240 17.40 -2.74 23.12
C SER A 240 16.74 -4.09 23.42
N MET A 241 16.08 -4.71 22.45
CA MET A 241 15.40 -5.99 22.65
C MET A 241 16.39 -7.14 22.83
N PRO A 242 16.07 -8.14 23.67
CA PRO A 242 16.89 -9.34 23.81
C PRO A 242 16.92 -10.10 22.48
N THR A 243 18.12 -10.42 21.98
CA THR A 243 18.32 -11.15 20.72
C THR A 243 18.81 -12.58 20.91
N ASP A 244 19.03 -12.99 22.16
CA ASP A 244 19.48 -14.31 22.58
C ASP A 244 18.34 -15.34 22.65
N ASP A 245 17.10 -14.87 22.79
CA ASP A 245 15.88 -15.66 22.73
C ASP A 245 14.94 -15.13 21.64
N SER A 246 14.85 -15.88 20.55
CA SER A 246 14.07 -15.47 19.40
C SER A 246 12.54 -15.49 19.64
N VAL A 247 12.06 -16.30 20.60
CA VAL A 247 10.65 -16.32 21.00
C VAL A 247 10.30 -15.02 21.73
N GLU A 248 11.15 -14.58 22.65
CA GLU A 248 10.94 -13.33 23.37
C GLU A 248 11.18 -12.09 22.47
N LEU A 249 12.14 -12.15 21.53
CA LEU A 249 12.34 -11.12 20.51
C LEU A 249 11.08 -10.96 19.64
N ARG A 250 10.55 -12.07 19.11
CA ARG A 250 9.33 -12.09 18.28
C ARG A 250 8.14 -11.51 19.03
N LYS A 251 7.97 -11.88 20.30
CA LYS A 251 6.91 -11.35 21.17
C LYS A 251 7.08 -9.84 21.40
N SER A 252 8.31 -9.39 21.71
CA SER A 252 8.62 -7.97 21.94
C SER A 252 8.35 -7.10 20.71
N LEU A 253 8.73 -7.56 19.52
CA LEU A 253 8.43 -6.89 18.25
C LEU A 253 6.93 -6.83 17.98
N ARG A 254 6.19 -7.91 18.26
CA ARG A 254 4.73 -7.95 18.09
C ARG A 254 4.01 -6.99 19.03
N GLU A 255 4.43 -6.94 20.29
CA GLU A 255 3.91 -5.99 21.29
C GLU A 255 4.18 -4.55 20.87
N LEU A 256 5.39 -4.26 20.40
CA LEU A 256 5.76 -2.95 19.87
C LEU A 256 4.86 -2.54 18.68
N ALA A 257 4.69 -3.41 17.69
CA ALA A 257 3.82 -3.11 16.54
C ALA A 257 2.37 -2.80 16.98
N ASN A 258 1.83 -3.55 17.95
CA ASN A 258 0.48 -3.30 18.47
C ASN A 258 0.40 -1.97 19.25
N GLU A 259 1.40 -1.64 20.05
CA GLU A 259 1.45 -0.37 20.77
C GLU A 259 1.46 0.83 19.80
N LEU A 260 2.25 0.76 18.73
CA LEU A 260 2.29 1.80 17.71
C LEU A 260 0.92 2.00 17.05
N LEU A 261 0.19 0.91 16.79
CA LEU A 261 -1.17 0.99 16.24
C LEU A 261 -2.20 1.55 17.23
N GLU A 262 -2.06 1.28 18.53
CA GLU A 262 -2.90 1.94 19.53
C GLU A 262 -2.59 3.44 19.63
N LYS A 263 -1.31 3.83 19.52
CA LYS A 263 -0.94 5.25 19.43
C LYS A 263 -1.49 5.93 18.18
N SER A 264 -1.56 5.23 17.05
CA SER A 264 -2.14 5.79 15.82
C SER A 264 -3.65 6.03 15.94
N LYS A 265 -4.41 5.12 16.57
CA LYS A 265 -5.85 5.29 16.83
C LYS A 265 -6.15 6.60 17.58
N GLY A 266 -5.39 6.90 18.65
CA GLY A 266 -5.57 8.11 19.43
C GLY A 266 -5.28 9.41 18.67
N GLN A 267 -4.44 9.35 17.64
CA GLN A 267 -4.13 10.51 16.79
C GLN A 267 -5.03 10.63 15.55
N GLN A 268 -5.77 9.58 15.22
CA GLN A 268 -6.63 9.52 14.05
C GLN A 268 -7.84 10.45 14.13
N ASP A 269 -8.57 10.44 15.24
CA ASP A 269 -9.74 11.32 15.42
C ASP A 269 -9.33 12.79 15.35
N TYR A 270 -8.16 13.10 15.91
CA TYR A 270 -7.55 14.42 15.85
C TYR A 270 -7.12 14.81 14.43
N ALA A 271 -6.41 13.91 13.72
CA ALA A 271 -5.98 14.15 12.34
C ALA A 271 -7.16 14.31 11.38
N MET A 272 -8.21 13.50 11.53
CA MET A 272 -9.41 13.57 10.70
C MET A 272 -10.22 14.84 10.95
N ASP A 273 -10.31 15.31 12.20
CA ASP A 273 -10.93 16.60 12.50
C ASP A 273 -10.08 17.78 12.02
N LEU A 274 -8.76 17.66 12.07
CA LEU A 274 -7.84 18.66 11.52
C LEU A 274 -7.97 18.76 9.99
N LEU A 275 -8.01 17.62 9.28
CA LEU A 275 -8.21 17.53 7.83
C LEU A 275 -9.58 18.09 7.40
N LYS A 276 -10.65 17.83 8.16
CA LYS A 276 -11.97 18.45 7.93
C LYS A 276 -11.96 19.98 8.17
N SER A 277 -11.05 20.47 9.01
CA SER A 277 -10.93 21.90 9.36
C SER A 277 -10.00 22.70 8.43
N MET A 278 -9.50 22.11 7.33
CA MET A 278 -8.54 22.65 6.33
C MET A 278 -9.03 23.89 5.54
N VAL A 279 -9.62 24.88 6.21
CA VAL A 279 -9.99 26.20 5.66
C VAL A 279 -9.10 27.31 6.25
N LYS A 280 -8.18 27.00 7.19
CA LYS A 280 -7.36 28.01 7.88
C LYS A 280 -5.85 27.69 7.84
N PRO A 281 -5.03 28.49 7.13
CA PRO A 281 -3.58 28.30 7.00
C PRO A 281 -2.80 28.27 8.33
N GLU A 282 -3.30 28.96 9.36
CA GLU A 282 -2.64 29.09 10.67
C GLU A 282 -2.70 27.80 11.50
N LEU A 283 -3.70 26.94 11.26
CA LEU A 283 -3.85 25.64 11.93
C LEU A 283 -3.00 24.53 11.28
N MET A 284 -2.50 24.75 10.07
CA MET A 284 -1.70 23.77 9.33
C MET A 284 -0.36 23.48 10.02
N ALA A 285 0.36 24.48 10.52
CA ALA A 285 1.68 24.26 11.12
C ALA A 285 1.63 23.54 12.48
N ALA A 286 0.55 23.73 13.25
CA ALA A 286 0.44 23.23 14.62
C ALA A 286 0.05 21.75 14.71
N GLY A 287 -0.80 21.26 13.80
CA GLY A 287 -1.27 19.86 13.81
C GLY A 287 -0.52 18.92 12.87
N MET A 288 0.34 19.44 12.00
CA MET A 288 1.08 18.64 11.02
C MET A 288 2.09 17.68 11.67
N GLY A 289 2.68 18.06 12.81
CA GLY A 289 3.55 17.17 13.58
C GLY A 289 2.84 15.91 14.07
N ASP A 290 1.56 16.02 14.46
CA ASP A 290 0.76 14.88 14.89
C ASP A 290 0.27 14.02 13.72
N ILE A 291 -0.02 14.63 12.56
CA ILE A 291 -0.29 13.88 11.32
C ILE A 291 0.94 13.06 10.91
N MET A 292 2.13 13.64 11.01
CA MET A 292 3.39 12.95 10.71
C MET A 292 3.69 11.81 11.69
N LYS A 293 3.42 11.99 12.98
CA LYS A 293 3.54 10.91 13.98
C LYS A 293 2.54 9.80 13.73
N PHE A 294 1.29 10.13 13.43
CA PHE A 294 0.27 9.16 13.05
C PHE A 294 0.74 8.30 11.87
N GLN A 295 1.22 8.92 10.79
CA GLN A 295 1.77 8.21 9.64
C GLN A 295 2.98 7.35 10.01
N ALA A 296 3.90 7.86 10.83
CA ALA A 296 5.06 7.09 11.31
C ALA A 296 4.62 5.83 12.07
N TYR A 297 3.67 5.94 13.00
CA TYR A 297 3.20 4.81 13.78
C TYR A 297 2.58 3.70 12.91
N VAL A 298 1.76 4.07 11.93
CA VAL A 298 1.12 3.11 11.02
C VAL A 298 2.18 2.41 10.15
N MET A 299 3.02 3.20 9.48
CA MET A 299 4.04 2.70 8.56
C MET A 299 5.05 1.77 9.25
N ILE A 300 5.55 2.16 10.43
CA ILE A 300 6.53 1.38 11.17
C ILE A 300 5.90 0.09 11.73
N ALA A 301 4.65 0.15 12.21
CA ALA A 301 3.95 -1.04 12.67
C ALA A 301 3.71 -2.05 11.54
N SER A 302 3.39 -1.56 10.34
CA SER A 302 3.26 -2.36 9.12
C SER A 302 4.57 -3.09 8.81
N HIS A 303 5.70 -2.37 8.76
CA HIS A 303 7.02 -2.94 8.50
C HIS A 303 7.45 -4.00 9.53
N ILE A 304 7.22 -3.75 10.82
CA ILE A 304 7.56 -4.72 11.88
C ILE A 304 6.74 -6.01 11.70
N ARG A 305 5.45 -5.90 11.32
CA ARG A 305 4.60 -7.08 11.09
C ARG A 305 5.04 -7.87 9.86
N THR A 306 5.37 -7.21 8.76
CA THR A 306 5.93 -7.85 7.56
C THR A 306 7.23 -8.57 7.88
N PHE A 307 8.16 -7.91 8.58
CA PHE A 307 9.41 -8.52 9.02
C PHE A 307 9.24 -9.79 9.87
N LEU A 308 8.27 -9.78 10.80
CA LEU A 308 7.93 -10.91 11.65
C LEU A 308 7.31 -12.08 10.88
N HIS A 309 6.70 -11.81 9.74
CA HIS A 309 6.07 -12.82 8.88
C HIS A 309 7.11 -13.50 8.00
N GLU A 310 8.04 -12.74 7.44
CA GLU A 310 9.08 -13.28 6.56
C GLU A 310 10.16 -14.08 7.29
N SER A 311 10.30 -13.92 8.61
CA SER A 311 11.40 -14.45 9.44
C SER A 311 11.01 -15.68 10.26
#